data_AF-A0A8J8D4J5-F1
#
_entry.id   AF-A0A8J8D4J5-F1
#
_cell.length_a   1.000
_cell.length_b   1.000
_cell.length_c   1.000
_cell.angle_alpha   90.00
_cell.angle_beta   90.00
_cell.angle_gamma   90.00
#
_symmetry.space_group_name_H-M   'P 1'
#
loop_
_entity.id
_entity.type
_entity.pdbx_description
1 polymer ?
#
loop_
_entity_poly.entity_id
_entity_poly.type
_entity_poly.pdbx_seq_one_letter_code
_entity_poly.pdbx_strand_id
1 'polypeptide(L)'
;MEVLKKVLEEFNRLHGSEAQARLVGVNGDEVVIEFEGSFCATCGLYDYFDDIKWEALEFGLRVEPVEVLEAEEDEFEHGRYVVKYRLAGKS
;
A
#
# COMPACT_ATOMS: atom_id res chain seq x y z
N MET A 1 -7.79 3.71 12.95
CA MET A 1 -6.53 2.93 12.91
C MET A 1 -6.77 1.44 12.73
N GLU A 2 -7.69 0.81 13.47
CA GLU A 2 -7.96 -0.63 13.38
C GLU A 2 -8.39 -1.10 11.99
N VAL A 3 -9.18 -0.28 11.27
CA VAL A 3 -9.60 -0.59 9.90
C VAL A 3 -8.41 -0.66 8.95
N LEU A 4 -7.49 0.30 9.01
CA LEU A 4 -6.30 0.31 8.13
C LEU A 4 -5.40 -0.91 8.37
N LYS A 5 -5.29 -1.39 9.62
CA LYS A 5 -4.57 -2.63 9.90
C LYS A 5 -5.22 -3.83 9.21
N LYS A 6 -6.56 -3.94 9.29
CA LYS A 6 -7.29 -5.02 8.61
C LYS A 6 -7.12 -4.97 7.09
N VAL A 7 -7.12 -3.78 6.51
CA VAL A 7 -6.85 -3.57 5.08
C VAL A 7 -5.47 -4.12 4.71
N LEU A 8 -4.45 -3.77 5.49
CA LEU A 8 -3.09 -4.25 5.24
C LEU A 8 -2.94 -5.75 5.48
N GLU A 9 -3.62 -6.29 6.49
CA GLU A 9 -3.66 -7.74 6.74
C GLU A 9 -4.31 -8.49 5.58
N GLU A 10 -5.39 -7.95 5.01
CA GLU A 10 -6.09 -8.58 3.88
C GLU A 10 -5.28 -8.47 2.59
N PHE A 11 -4.69 -7.31 2.31
CA PHE A 11 -3.74 -7.14 1.22
C PHE A 11 -2.59 -8.15 1.33
N ASN A 12 -1.96 -8.28 2.50
CA ASN A 12 -0.89 -9.25 2.72
C ASN A 12 -1.38 -10.70 2.62
N ARG A 13 -2.64 -10.98 2.95
CA ARG A 13 -3.21 -12.31 2.78
C ARG A 13 -3.41 -12.67 1.30
N LEU A 14 -3.79 -11.70 0.47
CA LEU A 14 -4.05 -11.87 -0.95
C LEU A 14 -2.76 -11.82 -1.79
N HIS A 15 -1.90 -10.85 -1.51
CA HIS A 15 -0.73 -10.49 -2.33
C HIS A 15 0.62 -10.74 -1.63
N GLY A 16 0.64 -11.12 -0.34
CA GLY A 16 1.87 -11.23 0.46
C GLY A 16 2.90 -12.26 0.01
N SER A 17 2.58 -13.09 -1.00
CA SER A 17 3.56 -13.95 -1.68
C SER A 17 4.44 -13.16 -2.66
N GLU A 18 3.92 -12.05 -3.21
CA GLU A 18 4.59 -11.20 -4.19
C GLU A 18 4.98 -9.84 -3.59
N ALA A 19 4.07 -9.22 -2.84
CA ALA A 19 4.24 -7.90 -2.25
C ALA A 19 3.65 -7.83 -0.83
N GLN A 20 4.44 -7.36 0.13
CA GLN A 20 4.03 -7.13 1.50
C GLN A 20 3.87 -5.64 1.77
N ALA A 21 2.71 -5.24 2.29
CA ALA A 21 2.41 -3.88 2.70
C ALA A 21 2.49 -3.73 4.23
N ARG A 22 3.16 -2.69 4.71
CA ARG A 22 3.35 -2.40 6.14
C ARG A 22 3.16 -0.91 6.44
N LEU A 23 2.47 -0.62 7.54
CA LEU A 23 2.22 0.76 7.97
C LEU A 23 3.49 1.33 8.62
N VAL A 24 4.07 2.36 8.02
CA VAL A 24 5.30 3.00 8.54
C VAL A 24 5.03 4.32 9.25
N GLY A 25 3.90 4.98 8.98
CA GLY A 25 3.55 6.22 9.65
C GLY A 25 2.10 6.63 9.49
N VAL A 26 1.61 7.42 10.44
CA VAL A 26 0.28 8.05 10.38
C VAL A 26 0.39 9.49 10.87
N ASN A 27 0.01 10.43 10.04
CA ASN A 27 0.05 11.87 10.29
C ASN A 27 -1.32 12.46 9.98
N GLY A 28 -2.20 12.53 10.98
CA GLY A 28 -3.54 13.11 10.81
C GLY A 28 -4.40 12.32 9.83
N ASP A 29 -4.71 12.93 8.68
CA ASP A 29 -5.44 12.35 7.55
C ASP A 29 -4.51 11.69 6.53
N GLU A 30 -3.20 11.61 6.79
CA GLU A 30 -2.23 10.98 5.89
C GLU A 30 -1.64 9.73 6.54
N VAL A 31 -1.44 8.69 5.74
CA VAL A 31 -0.81 7.44 6.18
C VAL A 31 0.30 7.10 5.21
N VAL A 32 1.37 6.53 5.74
CA VAL A 32 2.52 6.12 4.94
C VAL A 32 2.58 4.61 5.02
N ILE A 33 2.52 3.96 3.86
CA ILE A 33 2.51 2.52 3.69
C ILE A 33 3.74 2.18 2.88
N GLU A 34 4.49 1.20 3.35
CA GLU A 34 5.62 0.67 2.64
C GLU A 34 5.28 -0.68 2.04
N PHE A 35 5.69 -0.87 0.79
CA PHE A 35 5.57 -2.10 0.04
C PHE A 35 6.96 -2.67 -0.17
N GLU A 36 7.14 -3.95 0.13
CA GLU A 36 8.38 -4.69 -0.08
C GLU A 36 8.03 -6.00 -0.77
N GLY A 37 8.72 -6.34 -1.86
CA GLY A 37 8.29 -7.46 -2.67
C GLY A 37 9.13 -7.68 -3.91
N SER A 38 8.86 -8.79 -4.60
CA SER A 38 9.44 -9.06 -5.91
C SER A 38 8.53 -8.46 -6.97
N PHE A 39 8.73 -7.19 -7.28
CA PHE A 39 7.98 -6.47 -8.30
C PHE A 39 8.65 -6.71 -9.64
N CYS A 40 8.08 -7.62 -10.45
CA CYS A 40 8.54 -7.76 -11.83
C CYS A 40 8.34 -6.43 -12.55
N ALA A 41 9.37 -5.94 -13.26
CA ALA A 41 9.37 -4.62 -13.89
C ALA A 41 8.22 -4.40 -14.90
N THR A 42 7.58 -5.48 -15.35
CA THR A 42 6.41 -5.47 -16.24
C THR A 42 5.06 -5.69 -15.54
N CYS A 43 5.06 -6.09 -14.27
CA CYS A 43 3.87 -6.41 -13.49
C CYS A 43 3.45 -5.21 -12.64
N GLY A 44 2.78 -4.24 -13.28
CA GLY A 44 1.79 -3.36 -12.64
C GLY A 44 2.05 -2.92 -11.20
N LEU A 45 3.23 -2.37 -10.86
CA LEU A 45 3.54 -1.88 -9.51
C LEU A 45 2.42 -0.98 -8.95
N TYR A 46 1.91 -0.09 -9.80
CA TYR A 46 0.83 0.82 -9.45
C TYR A 46 -0.51 0.11 -9.17
N ASP A 47 -0.74 -1.09 -9.74
CA ASP A 47 -1.92 -1.88 -9.46
C ASP A 47 -1.95 -2.30 -7.99
N TYR A 48 -0.81 -2.66 -7.38
CA TYR A 48 -0.74 -2.95 -5.94
C TYR A 48 -1.08 -1.72 -5.08
N PHE A 49 -0.75 -0.51 -5.55
CA PHE A 49 -1.10 0.71 -4.83
C PHE A 49 -2.61 0.99 -4.89
N ASP A 50 -3.25 0.68 -6.02
CA ASP A 50 -4.69 0.78 -6.22
C ASP A 50 -5.46 -0.35 -5.50
N ASP A 51 -4.89 -1.55 -5.38
CA ASP A 51 -5.49 -2.67 -4.63
C ASP A 51 -5.75 -2.28 -3.18
N ILE A 52 -4.81 -1.59 -2.52
CA ILE A 52 -5.01 -1.04 -1.16
C ILE A 52 -6.25 -0.13 -1.08
N LYS A 53 -6.55 0.63 -2.14
CA LYS A 53 -7.73 1.49 -2.19
C LYS A 53 -9.02 0.67 -2.30
N TRP A 54 -9.02 -0.37 -3.12
CA TRP A 54 -10.16 -1.28 -3.23
C TRP A 54 -10.42 -2.04 -1.92
N GLU A 55 -9.37 -2.58 -1.33
CA GLU A 55 -9.43 -3.24 -0.02
C GLU A 55 -9.93 -2.27 1.06
N ALA A 56 -9.40 -1.03 1.11
CA ALA A 56 -9.89 -0.02 2.04
C ALA A 56 -11.38 0.25 1.88
N LEU A 57 -11.87 0.31 0.63
CA LEU A 57 -13.27 0.58 0.33
C LEU A 57 -14.19 -0.52 0.85
N GLU A 58 -13.78 -1.79 0.77
CA GLU A 58 -14.50 -2.94 1.34
C GLU A 58 -14.72 -2.79 2.85
N PHE A 59 -13.74 -2.22 3.56
CA PHE A 59 -13.85 -1.92 4.99
C PHE A 59 -14.47 -0.55 5.30
N GLY A 60 -15.00 0.15 4.29
CA GLY A 60 -15.65 1.46 4.43
C GLY A 60 -14.67 2.60 4.73
N LEU A 61 -13.43 2.49 4.29
CA LEU A 61 -12.41 3.52 4.33
C LEU A 61 -12.08 3.95 2.91
N ARG A 62 -11.91 5.26 2.66
CA ARG A 62 -11.37 5.71 1.38
C ARG A 62 -9.94 6.18 1.59
N VAL A 63 -9.04 5.61 0.81
CA VAL A 63 -7.63 6.01 0.77
C VAL A 63 -7.26 6.28 -0.67
N GLU A 64 -6.47 7.31 -0.89
CA GLU A 64 -5.97 7.66 -2.22
C GLU A 64 -4.45 7.81 -2.15
N PRO A 65 -3.69 7.17 -3.06
CA PRO A 65 -2.26 7.39 -3.14
C PRO A 65 -2.00 8.85 -3.55
N VAL A 66 -1.10 9.52 -2.83
CA VAL A 66 -0.74 10.93 -3.04
C VAL A 66 0.61 11.03 -3.71
N GLU A 67 1.60 10.29 -3.19
CA GLU A 67 3.00 10.44 -3.59
C GLU A 67 3.81 9.20 -3.19
N VAL A 68 4.78 8.83 -4.03
CA VAL A 68 5.83 7.86 -3.68
C VAL A 68 6.99 8.64 -3.05
N LEU A 69 7.24 8.39 -1.77
CA LEU A 69 8.29 9.05 -1.00
C LEU A 69 9.67 8.43 -1.23
N GLU A 70 9.72 7.10 -1.33
CA GLU A 70 10.96 6.34 -1.54
C GLU A 70 10.69 5.19 -2.51
N ALA A 71 11.66 4.91 -3.37
CA ALA A 71 11.65 3.79 -4.30
C ALA A 71 13.09 3.26 -4.40
N GLU A 72 13.27 2.02 -3.97
CA GLU A 72 14.53 1.28 -4.05
C GLU A 72 14.27 0.01 -4.86
N GLU A 73 15.04 -0.24 -5.90
CA GLU A 73 14.93 -1.42 -6.74
C GLU A 73 16.31 -2.07 -6.86
N ASP A 74 16.37 -3.37 -6.59
CA ASP A 74 17.58 -4.17 -6.74
C ASP A 74 17.61 -4.89 -8.09
N GLU A 75 18.80 -5.35 -8.51
CA GLU A 75 19.02 -6.08 -9.77
C GLU A 75 18.23 -7.40 -9.88
N PHE A 76 17.57 -7.84 -8.80
CA PHE A 76 16.82 -9.10 -8.70
C PHE A 76 15.30 -8.93 -8.71
N GLU A 77 14.79 -7.82 -9.26
CA GLU A 77 13.34 -7.51 -9.29
C GLU A 77 12.71 -7.40 -7.89
N HIS A 78 13.54 -7.23 -6.86
CA HIS A 78 13.08 -6.90 -5.53
C HIS A 78 13.03 -5.38 -5.41
N GLY A 79 11.92 -4.86 -4.90
CA GLY A 79 11.74 -3.43 -4.70
C GLY A 79 11.17 -3.12 -3.33
N ARG A 80 11.48 -1.92 -2.86
CA ARG A 80 10.90 -1.32 -1.67
C ARG A 80 10.37 0.06 -2.04
N TYR A 81 9.08 0.26 -1.81
CA TYR A 81 8.37 1.49 -2.16
C TYR A 81 7.65 2.04 -0.94
N VAL A 82 7.93 3.28 -0.59
CA VAL A 82 7.22 3.98 0.49
C VAL A 82 6.24 4.94 -0.16
N VAL A 83 4.95 4.71 0.06
CA VAL A 83 3.87 5.47 -0.57
C VAL A 83 3.03 6.17 0.49
N LYS A 84 2.79 7.45 0.26
CA LYS A 84 1.90 8.27 1.07
C LYS A 84 0.49 8.18 0.52
N TYR A 85 -0.46 7.90 1.40
CA TYR A 85 -1.90 7.90 1.12
C TYR A 85 -2.60 8.97 1.94
N ARG A 86 -3.66 9.55 1.38
CA ARG A 86 -4.60 10.41 2.10
C ARG A 86 -5.87 9.64 2.41
N LEU A 87 -6.27 9.68 3.67
CA LEU A 87 -7.53 9.20 4.18
C LEU A 87 -8.62 10.21 3.81
N ALA A 88 -9.40 9.91 2.78
CA ALA A 88 -10.66 10.62 2.56
C ALA A 88 -11.67 10.07 3.58
N GLY A 89 -12.03 10.88 4.57
CA GLY A 89 -12.97 10.48 5.62
C GLY A 89 -14.29 9.92 5.05
N LYS A 90 -14.97 9.08 5.84
CA LYS A 90 -16.29 8.52 5.52
C LYS A 90 -17.25 9.65 5.10
N SER A 91 -17.64 9.67 3.83
CA SER A 91 -18.79 10.44 3.35
C SER A 91 -20.09 9.83 3.86
#